data_AF-A0A1A5P8F6-F1
#
_entry.id   AF-A0A1A5P8F6-F1
#
_cell.length_a   1.000
_cell.length_b   1.000
_cell.length_c   1.000
_cell.angle_alpha   90.00
_cell.angle_beta   90.00
_cell.angle_gamma   90.00
#
_symmetry.space_group_name_H-M   'P 1'
#
loop_
_entity.id
_entity.type
_entity.pdbx_description
1 polymer ?
#
loop_
_entity_poly.entity_id
_entity_poly.type
_entity_poly.pdbx_seq_one_letter_code
_entity_poly.pdbx_strand_id
1 'polypeptide(L)'
;MSERNTWIRSLHDLGLAVWFGGSLMGAVGLNGAAKEEGGTSRTAERIASSGWAKWTPVNAAAVGAHLFGGGGLLVANTHRVAMQKGVASSTAAKTVVTAGALAATAYARVLGKKVELASSTDPQDIEKAEQHPLDVDKARRQLACVQWAVPALTGCLVILNALHGEQQRPEEQLPGMWERARSATHFLS
;
A
#
# COMPACT_ATOMS: atom_id res chain seq x y z
N MET A 1 -1.70 -14.83 -30.46
CA MET A 1 -0.74 -15.37 -29.48
C MET A 1 -1.09 -14.76 -28.14
N SER A 2 -1.34 -15.56 -27.10
CA SER A 2 -1.57 -15.01 -25.75
C SER A 2 -0.26 -14.40 -25.26
N GLU A 3 -0.15 -13.07 -25.29
CA GLU A 3 1.01 -12.40 -24.71
C GLU A 3 1.07 -12.75 -23.22
N ARG A 4 2.17 -13.39 -22.83
CA ARG A 4 2.44 -13.67 -21.43
C ARG A 4 2.85 -12.37 -20.75
N ASN A 5 1.93 -11.81 -19.96
CA ASN A 5 2.16 -10.61 -19.15
C ASN A 5 3.03 -10.86 -17.91
N THR A 6 3.96 -11.82 -17.97
CA THR A 6 4.78 -12.24 -16.82
C THR A 6 5.53 -11.06 -16.22
N TRP A 7 6.18 -10.22 -17.04
CA TRP A 7 6.90 -9.05 -16.55
C TRP A 7 6.01 -8.03 -15.83
N ILE A 8 4.86 -7.70 -16.43
CA ILE A 8 3.88 -6.77 -15.85
C ILE A 8 3.35 -7.31 -14.52
N ARG A 9 3.08 -8.62 -14.47
CA ARG A 9 2.62 -9.30 -13.26
C ARG A 9 3.68 -9.36 -12.17
N SER A 10 4.92 -9.66 -12.53
CA SER A 10 6.06 -9.63 -11.59
C SER A 10 6.24 -8.24 -11.01
N LEU A 11 6.17 -7.18 -11.83
CA LEU A 11 6.28 -5.81 -11.34
C LEU A 11 5.16 -5.46 -10.35
N HIS A 12 3.93 -5.87 -10.67
CA HIS A 12 2.77 -5.71 -9.82
C HIS A 12 2.91 -6.43 -8.47
N ASP A 13 3.31 -7.71 -8.50
CA ASP A 13 3.34 -8.57 -7.31
C ASP A 13 4.56 -8.29 -6.42
N LEU A 14 5.75 -8.10 -7.02
CA LEU A 14 6.96 -7.71 -6.29
C LEU A 14 6.80 -6.32 -5.67
N GLY A 15 6.22 -5.37 -6.40
CA GLY A 15 5.94 -4.03 -5.87
C GLY A 15 5.04 -4.08 -4.64
N LEU A 16 3.99 -4.92 -4.66
CA LEU A 16 3.11 -5.10 -3.51
C LEU A 16 3.83 -5.81 -2.35
N ALA A 17 4.61 -6.85 -2.63
CA ALA A 17 5.33 -7.60 -1.61
C ALA A 17 6.33 -6.70 -0.87
N VAL A 18 7.07 -5.86 -1.58
CA VAL A 18 8.02 -4.90 -1.00
C VAL A 18 7.28 -3.84 -0.18
N TRP A 19 6.16 -3.31 -0.69
CA TRP A 19 5.37 -2.31 0.04
C TRP A 19 4.76 -2.87 1.33
N PHE A 20 4.12 -4.03 1.25
CA PHE A 20 3.56 -4.73 2.42
C PHE A 20 4.66 -5.12 3.41
N GLY A 21 5.65 -5.89 2.96
CA GLY A 21 6.71 -6.43 3.83
C GLY A 21 7.55 -5.33 4.48
N GLY A 22 7.90 -4.29 3.73
CA GLY A 22 8.65 -3.15 4.26
C GLY A 22 7.87 -2.32 5.27
N SER A 23 6.57 -2.08 5.02
CA SER A 23 5.73 -1.37 5.98
C SER A 23 5.53 -2.16 7.28
N LEU A 24 5.35 -3.48 7.19
CA LEU A 24 5.21 -4.37 8.34
C LEU A 24 6.52 -4.48 9.14
N MET A 25 7.65 -4.71 8.45
CA MET A 25 8.97 -4.71 9.10
C MET A 25 9.27 -3.36 9.74
N GLY A 26 8.93 -2.25 9.08
CA GLY A 26 9.09 -0.91 9.64
C GLY A 26 8.28 -0.72 10.93
N ALA A 27 7.00 -1.12 10.92
CA ALA A 27 6.11 -0.98 12.07
C ALA A 27 6.51 -1.87 13.25
N VAL A 28 6.97 -3.10 12.98
CA VAL A 28 7.30 -4.10 14.00
C VAL A 28 8.77 -4.04 14.40
N GLY A 29 9.67 -4.34 13.46
CA GLY A 29 11.09 -4.52 13.75
C GLY A 29 11.83 -3.20 13.90
N LEU A 30 11.71 -2.27 12.94
CA LEU A 30 12.44 -1.00 13.00
C LEU A 30 11.99 -0.14 14.19
N ASN A 31 10.67 0.10 14.32
CA ASN A 31 10.14 0.90 15.41
C ASN A 31 10.32 0.21 16.78
N GLY A 32 10.20 -1.12 16.83
CA GLY A 32 10.44 -1.91 18.04
C GLY A 32 11.89 -1.79 18.52
N ALA A 33 12.85 -2.08 17.63
CA ALA A 33 14.27 -1.98 17.94
C ALA A 33 14.68 -0.55 18.30
N ALA A 34 14.15 0.46 17.59
CA ALA A 34 14.43 1.85 17.92
C ALA A 34 13.97 2.23 19.34
N LYS A 35 12.82 1.70 19.78
CA LYS A 35 12.27 1.94 21.12
C LYS A 35 13.10 1.24 22.21
N GLU A 36 13.58 0.04 21.94
CA GLU A 36 14.36 -0.76 22.89
C GLU A 36 15.80 -0.26 23.03
N GLU A 37 16.47 0.00 21.90
CA GLU A 37 17.89 0.38 21.85
C GLU A 37 18.14 1.89 21.96
N GLY A 38 17.10 2.71 21.78
CA GLY A 38 17.25 4.16 21.72
C GLY A 38 17.60 4.83 23.06
N GLY A 39 17.30 4.19 24.20
CA GLY A 39 17.54 4.70 25.55
C GLY A 39 16.68 5.91 25.96
N THR A 40 16.46 6.87 25.06
CA THR A 40 15.54 8.01 25.24
C THR A 40 14.52 8.06 24.09
N SER A 41 13.35 8.66 24.33
CA SER A 41 12.31 8.80 23.30
C SER A 41 12.79 9.59 22.08
N ARG A 42 13.59 10.65 22.29
CA ARG A 42 14.16 11.45 21.18
C ARG A 42 15.14 10.65 20.34
N THR A 43 16.01 9.87 20.97
CA THR A 43 16.96 9.02 20.23
C THR A 43 16.23 7.91 19.48
N ALA A 44 15.23 7.26 20.10
CA ALA A 44 14.38 6.27 19.44
C ALA A 44 13.70 6.85 18.18
N GLU A 45 13.13 8.05 18.29
CA GLU A 45 12.52 8.76 17.16
C GLU A 45 13.51 9.05 16.03
N ARG A 46 14.75 9.46 16.36
CA ARG A 46 15.81 9.69 15.38
C ARG A 46 16.23 8.39 14.67
N ILE A 47 16.39 7.29 15.41
CA ILE A 47 16.74 5.98 14.84
C ILE A 47 15.65 5.53 13.87
N ALA A 48 14.38 5.57 14.31
CA ALA A 48 13.25 5.20 13.48
C ALA A 48 13.16 6.11 12.23
N SER A 49 13.25 7.43 12.41
CA SER A 49 13.18 8.41 11.30
C SER A 49 14.29 8.18 10.27
N SER A 50 15.52 7.91 10.71
CA SER A 50 16.64 7.55 9.83
C SER A 50 16.37 6.27 9.03
N GLY A 51 15.84 5.23 9.68
CA GLY A 51 15.46 3.99 9.01
C GLY A 51 14.36 4.22 7.96
N TRP A 52 13.31 4.97 8.31
CA TRP A 52 12.22 5.31 7.39
C TRP A 52 12.67 6.22 6.24
N ALA A 53 13.59 7.15 6.49
CA ALA A 53 14.17 8.01 5.46
C ALA A 53 14.91 7.18 4.40
N LYS A 54 15.72 6.21 4.84
CA LYS A 54 16.42 5.26 3.95
C LYS A 54 15.46 4.33 3.20
N TRP A 55 14.37 3.91 3.85
CA TRP A 55 13.36 3.04 3.24
C TRP A 55 12.50 3.74 2.19
N THR A 56 12.26 5.05 2.34
CA THR A 56 11.27 5.76 1.52
C THR A 56 11.52 5.64 0.01
N PRO A 57 12.72 5.85 -0.55
CA PRO A 57 12.93 5.74 -2.00
C PRO A 57 12.60 4.34 -2.52
N VAL A 58 12.95 3.30 -1.76
CA VAL A 58 12.63 1.90 -2.07
C VAL A 58 11.11 1.69 -2.07
N ASN A 59 10.42 2.20 -1.06
CA ASN A 59 8.96 2.13 -0.98
C ASN A 59 8.29 2.86 -2.14
N ALA A 60 8.78 4.04 -2.52
CA ALA A 60 8.24 4.81 -3.64
C ALA A 60 8.40 4.04 -4.97
N ALA A 61 9.56 3.42 -5.20
CA ALA A 61 9.79 2.57 -6.36
C ALA A 61 8.87 1.35 -6.36
N ALA A 62 8.68 0.70 -5.21
CA ALA A 62 7.79 -0.44 -5.05
C ALA A 62 6.31 -0.10 -5.33
N VAL A 63 5.84 1.04 -4.81
CA VAL A 63 4.51 1.57 -5.11
C VAL A 63 4.36 1.86 -6.61
N GLY A 64 5.35 2.53 -7.22
CA GLY A 64 5.33 2.82 -8.66
C GLY A 64 5.28 1.55 -9.51
N ALA A 65 6.10 0.54 -9.17
CA ALA A 65 6.09 -0.78 -9.78
C ALA A 65 4.71 -1.45 -9.67
N HIS A 66 4.12 -1.45 -8.46
CA HIS A 66 2.81 -2.02 -8.22
C HIS A 66 1.72 -1.37 -9.08
N LEU A 67 1.69 -0.03 -9.13
CA LEU A 67 0.70 0.72 -9.89
C LEU A 67 0.85 0.55 -11.40
N PHE A 68 2.09 0.57 -11.90
CA PHE A 68 2.36 0.35 -13.32
C PHE A 68 1.93 -1.05 -13.76
N GLY A 69 2.32 -2.07 -12.98
CA GLY A 69 1.91 -3.44 -13.24
C GLY A 69 0.39 -3.62 -13.13
N GLY A 70 -0.24 -2.98 -12.14
CA GLY A 70 -1.70 -3.02 -11.94
C GLY A 70 -2.48 -2.39 -13.10
N GLY A 71 -2.02 -1.23 -13.59
CA GLY A 71 -2.59 -0.57 -14.77
C GLY A 71 -2.47 -1.44 -16.03
N GLY A 72 -1.29 -2.03 -16.27
CA GLY A 72 -1.08 -2.94 -17.39
C GLY A 72 -1.96 -4.19 -17.33
N LEU A 73 -2.11 -4.78 -16.14
CA LEU A 73 -3.02 -5.92 -15.93
C LEU A 73 -4.49 -5.54 -16.12
N LEU A 74 -4.91 -4.34 -15.72
CA LEU A 74 -6.28 -3.88 -15.92
C LEU A 74 -6.61 -3.74 -17.41
N VAL A 75 -5.74 -3.12 -18.20
CA VAL A 75 -5.88 -2.99 -19.66
C VAL A 75 -5.97 -4.36 -20.32
N ALA A 76 -5.07 -5.27 -19.96
CA ALA A 76 -5.04 -6.64 -20.50
C ALA A 76 -6.27 -7.49 -20.11
N ASN A 77 -7.00 -7.14 -19.05
CA ASN A 77 -8.17 -7.87 -18.56
C ASN A 77 -9.50 -7.11 -18.77
N THR A 78 -9.51 -6.04 -19.55
CA THR A 78 -10.72 -5.22 -19.85
C THR A 78 -11.93 -6.07 -20.26
N HIS A 79 -11.72 -7.07 -21.12
CA HIS A 79 -12.78 -8.00 -21.53
C HIS A 79 -13.41 -8.77 -20.35
N ARG A 80 -12.60 -9.25 -19.40
CA ARG A 80 -13.09 -9.99 -18.22
C ARG A 80 -13.84 -9.11 -17.25
N VAL A 81 -13.40 -7.86 -17.08
CA VAL A 81 -14.12 -6.86 -16.28
C VAL A 81 -15.52 -6.61 -16.84
N ALA A 82 -15.65 -6.56 -18.17
CA ALA A 82 -16.93 -6.35 -18.86
C ALA A 82 -17.82 -7.60 -18.90
N MET A 83 -17.24 -8.80 -18.95
CA MET A 83 -17.98 -10.02 -19.31
C MET A 83 -18.10 -11.08 -18.20
N GLN A 84 -17.31 -11.00 -17.12
CA GLN A 84 -17.35 -11.97 -16.01
C GLN A 84 -18.03 -11.37 -14.78
N LYS A 85 -18.99 -12.08 -14.18
CA LYS A 85 -19.67 -11.64 -12.94
C LYS A 85 -18.65 -11.59 -11.79
N GLY A 86 -18.75 -10.57 -10.93
CA GLY A 86 -17.86 -10.41 -9.75
C GLY A 86 -16.48 -9.80 -10.02
N VAL A 87 -15.97 -9.83 -11.26
CA VAL A 87 -14.64 -9.26 -11.59
C VAL A 87 -14.65 -7.73 -11.50
N ALA A 88 -15.73 -7.08 -11.94
CA ALA A 88 -15.86 -5.62 -11.86
C ALA A 88 -15.91 -5.13 -10.41
N SER A 89 -16.69 -5.79 -9.53
CA SER A 89 -16.77 -5.44 -8.11
C SER A 89 -15.45 -5.70 -7.38
N SER A 90 -14.77 -6.81 -7.66
CA SER A 90 -13.47 -7.13 -7.07
C SER A 90 -12.38 -6.14 -7.52
N THR A 91 -12.42 -5.72 -8.79
CA THR A 91 -11.53 -4.68 -9.32
C THR A 91 -11.79 -3.33 -8.66
N ALA A 92 -13.06 -2.92 -8.49
CA ALA A 92 -13.42 -1.70 -7.79
C ALA A 92 -12.95 -1.72 -6.31
N ALA A 93 -13.18 -2.84 -5.61
CA ALA A 93 -12.71 -3.02 -4.24
C ALA A 93 -11.18 -2.87 -4.16
N LYS A 94 -10.44 -3.52 -5.06
CA LYS A 94 -8.99 -3.39 -5.13
C LYS A 94 -8.54 -1.96 -5.36
N THR A 95 -9.16 -1.22 -6.29
CA THR A 95 -8.85 0.19 -6.55
C THR A 95 -9.07 1.05 -5.31
N VAL A 96 -10.19 0.86 -4.60
CA VAL A 96 -10.48 1.60 -3.35
C VAL A 96 -9.43 1.29 -2.28
N VAL A 97 -9.09 0.02 -2.08
CA VAL A 97 -8.08 -0.38 -1.09
C VAL A 97 -6.69 0.15 -1.48
N THR A 98 -6.32 0.14 -2.76
CA THR A 98 -5.07 0.73 -3.26
C THR A 98 -5.01 2.23 -3.00
N ALA A 99 -6.09 2.96 -3.29
CA ALA A 99 -6.16 4.40 -3.00
C ALA A 99 -6.04 4.69 -1.50
N GLY A 100 -6.71 3.90 -0.66
CA GLY A 100 -6.58 3.98 0.80
C GLY A 100 -5.15 3.72 1.28
N ALA A 101 -4.48 2.70 0.73
CA ALA A 101 -3.09 2.38 1.08
C ALA A 101 -2.12 3.50 0.68
N LEU A 102 -2.32 4.11 -0.50
CA LEU A 102 -1.54 5.27 -0.95
C LEU A 102 -1.74 6.47 -0.02
N ALA A 103 -2.99 6.78 0.32
CA ALA A 103 -3.32 7.88 1.21
C ALA A 103 -2.70 7.68 2.61
N ALA A 104 -2.82 6.48 3.17
CA ALA A 104 -2.20 6.11 4.45
C ALA A 104 -0.67 6.24 4.39
N THR A 105 -0.04 5.78 3.30
CA THR A 105 1.42 5.87 3.10
C THR A 105 1.90 7.32 3.01
N ALA A 106 1.20 8.16 2.24
CA ALA A 106 1.50 9.58 2.14
C ALA A 106 1.31 10.30 3.48
N TYR A 107 0.23 10.00 4.20
CA TYR A 107 -0.05 10.60 5.50
C TYR A 107 0.96 10.17 6.56
N ALA A 108 1.34 8.88 6.61
CA ALA A 108 2.42 8.40 7.47
C ALA A 108 3.72 9.15 7.21
N ARG A 109 4.05 9.43 5.94
CA ARG A 109 5.25 10.20 5.59
C ARG A 109 5.19 11.65 6.07
N VAL A 110 4.05 12.32 5.92
CA VAL A 110 3.87 13.69 6.42
C VAL A 110 4.02 13.74 7.94
N LEU A 111 3.40 12.80 8.66
CA LEU A 111 3.51 12.72 10.12
C LEU A 111 4.93 12.35 10.56
N GLY A 112 5.58 11.41 9.86
CA GLY A 112 6.97 11.02 10.11
C GLY A 112 7.94 12.20 10.00
N LYS A 113 7.79 13.04 8.97
CA LYS A 113 8.60 14.27 8.83
C LYS A 113 8.42 15.26 9.98
N LYS A 114 7.21 15.35 10.56
CA LYS A 114 6.97 16.21 11.72
C LYS A 114 7.70 15.70 12.97
N VAL A 115 7.67 14.38 13.17
CA VAL A 115 8.39 13.72 14.28
C VAL A 115 9.90 13.82 14.07
N GLU A 116 10.39 13.62 12.84
CA GLU A 116 11.79 13.79 12.46
C GLU A 116 12.28 15.20 12.82
N LEU A 117 11.57 16.24 12.35
CA LEU A 117 11.92 17.65 12.63
C LEU A 117 11.97 17.93 14.14
N ALA A 118 10.97 17.46 14.89
CA ALA A 118 10.89 17.66 16.34
C ALA A 118 11.97 16.91 17.13
N SER A 119 12.51 15.82 16.56
CA SER A 119 13.58 15.02 17.15
C SER A 119 14.97 15.44 16.67
N SER A 120 15.06 16.36 15.71
CA SER A 120 16.32 16.81 15.09
C SER A 120 17.21 17.54 16.10
N THR A 121 18.51 17.42 15.89
CA THR A 121 19.55 18.16 16.64
C THR A 121 20.22 19.22 15.77
N ASP A 122 19.77 19.39 14.52
CA ASP A 122 20.27 20.43 13.62
C ASP A 122 19.73 21.80 14.06
N PRO A 123 20.60 22.82 14.27
CA PRO A 123 20.17 24.17 14.61
C PRO A 123 19.11 24.76 13.65
N GLN A 124 19.17 24.44 12.35
CA GLN A 124 18.23 24.96 11.37
C GLN A 124 16.83 24.34 11.51
N ASP A 125 16.76 23.08 11.91
CA ASP A 125 15.50 22.38 12.15
C ASP A 125 14.85 22.84 13.45
N ILE A 126 15.67 23.13 14.46
CA ILE A 126 15.22 23.70 15.74
C ILE A 126 14.59 25.08 15.51
N GLU A 127 15.26 25.96 14.76
CA GLU A 127 14.73 27.28 14.43
C GLU A 127 13.39 27.19 13.66
N LYS A 128 13.27 26.26 12.70
CA LYS A 128 12.00 26.03 11.99
C LYS A 128 10.90 25.51 12.90
N ALA A 129 11.22 24.64 13.85
CA ALA A 129 10.26 24.12 14.81
C ALA A 129 9.78 25.20 15.79
N GLU A 130 10.63 26.17 16.13
CA GLU A 130 10.28 27.34 16.95
C GLU A 130 9.38 28.33 16.20
N GLN A 131 9.66 28.59 14.91
CA GLN A 131 8.84 29.48 14.07
C GLN A 131 7.46 28.90 13.75
N HIS A 132 7.34 27.57 13.69
CA HIS A 132 6.10 26.86 13.40
C HIS A 132 5.85 25.76 14.45
N PRO A 133 5.28 26.09 15.62
CA PRO A 133 5.04 25.12 16.67
C PRO A 133 4.16 23.98 16.16
N LEU A 134 4.75 22.79 16.08
CA LEU A 134 4.08 21.57 15.66
C LEU A 134 3.46 20.91 16.89
N ASP A 135 2.23 20.41 16.75
CA ASP A 135 1.64 19.49 17.73
C ASP A 135 2.28 18.10 17.54
N VAL A 136 3.47 17.92 18.13
CA VAL A 136 4.29 16.72 17.98
C VAL A 136 3.62 15.51 18.61
N ASP A 137 2.95 15.69 19.75
CA ASP A 137 2.30 14.58 20.46
C ASP A 137 1.09 14.05 19.69
N LYS A 138 0.30 14.94 19.08
CA LYS A 138 -0.74 14.52 18.14
C LYS A 138 -0.14 13.83 16.92
N ALA A 139 0.95 14.36 16.36
CA ALA A 139 1.61 13.74 15.21
C ALA A 139 2.12 12.33 15.52
N ARG A 140 2.73 12.12 16.70
CA ARG A 140 3.17 10.80 17.20
C ARG A 140 2.02 9.82 17.34
N ARG A 141 0.92 10.24 17.98
CA ARG A 141 -0.28 9.38 18.16
C ARG A 141 -0.91 8.98 16.83
N GLN A 142 -1.04 9.94 15.91
CA GLN A 142 -1.56 9.67 14.57
C GLN A 142 -0.61 8.76 13.79
N LEU A 143 0.69 8.99 13.87
CA LEU A 143 1.70 8.19 13.18
C LEU A 143 1.65 6.74 13.64
N ALA A 144 1.54 6.49 14.95
CA ALA A 144 1.42 5.14 15.50
C ALA A 144 0.19 4.39 14.95
N CYS A 145 -0.93 5.08 14.76
CA CYS A 145 -2.14 4.49 14.16
C CYS A 145 -1.95 4.21 12.66
N VAL A 146 -1.46 5.20 11.91
CA VAL A 146 -1.35 5.11 10.44
C VAL A 146 -0.26 4.12 10.02
N GLN A 147 0.80 3.95 10.82
CA GLN A 147 1.84 2.95 10.59
C GLN A 147 1.31 1.51 10.57
N TRP A 148 0.19 1.23 11.24
CA TRP A 148 -0.50 -0.07 11.16
C TRP A 148 -1.55 -0.13 10.04
N ALA A 149 -2.13 1.01 9.65
CA ALA A 149 -3.07 1.06 8.54
C ALA A 149 -2.42 0.66 7.21
N VAL A 150 -1.17 1.07 6.96
CA VAL A 150 -0.44 0.71 5.72
C VAL A 150 -0.27 -0.82 5.55
N PRO A 151 0.32 -1.57 6.50
CA PRO A 151 0.46 -3.02 6.38
C PRO A 151 -0.89 -3.74 6.37
N ALA A 152 -1.91 -3.24 7.08
CA ALA A 152 -3.25 -3.84 7.03
C ALA A 152 -3.88 -3.71 5.63
N LEU A 153 -3.83 -2.51 5.03
CA LEU A 153 -4.39 -2.26 3.70
C LEU A 153 -3.61 -2.97 2.60
N THR A 154 -2.28 -2.96 2.66
CA THR A 154 -1.45 -3.68 1.69
C THR A 154 -1.55 -5.20 1.85
N GLY A 155 -1.72 -5.71 3.07
CA GLY A 155 -2.05 -7.12 3.31
C GLY A 155 -3.43 -7.50 2.74
N CYS A 156 -4.43 -6.61 2.85
CA CYS A 156 -5.71 -6.79 2.17
C CYS A 156 -5.55 -6.87 0.65
N LEU A 157 -4.69 -6.05 0.04
CA LEU A 157 -4.37 -6.16 -1.39
C LEU A 157 -3.73 -7.50 -1.76
N VAL A 158 -2.89 -8.08 -0.89
CA VAL A 158 -2.32 -9.42 -1.11
C VAL A 158 -3.43 -10.47 -1.17
N ILE A 159 -4.40 -10.40 -0.25
CA ILE A 159 -5.57 -11.30 -0.24
C ILE A 159 -6.41 -11.10 -1.51
N LEU A 160 -6.68 -9.86 -1.90
CA LEU A 160 -7.43 -9.55 -3.13
C LEU A 160 -6.70 -10.03 -4.40
N ASN A 161 -5.36 -10.00 -4.41
CA ASN A 161 -4.58 -10.58 -5.49
C ASN A 161 -4.72 -12.11 -5.54
N ALA A 162 -4.69 -12.79 -4.39
CA ALA A 162 -4.94 -14.23 -4.32
C ALA A 162 -6.34 -14.56 -4.84
N LEU A 163 -7.37 -13.81 -4.43
CA LEU A 163 -8.74 -13.96 -4.92
C LEU A 163 -8.84 -13.79 -6.45
N HIS A 164 -8.19 -12.77 -7.01
CA HIS A 164 -8.13 -12.58 -8.46
C HIS A 164 -7.36 -13.70 -9.19
N GLY A 165 -6.40 -14.34 -8.54
CA GLY A 165 -5.71 -15.53 -9.03
C GLY A 165 -6.65 -16.72 -9.14
N GLU A 166 -7.46 -16.96 -8.11
CA GLU A 166 -8.46 -18.03 -8.11
C GLU A 166 -9.53 -17.80 -9.20
N GLN A 167 -10.04 -16.57 -9.35
CA GLN A 167 -10.99 -16.20 -10.41
C GLN A 167 -10.44 -16.33 -11.85
N GLN A 168 -9.13 -16.48 -12.01
CA GLN A 168 -8.48 -16.71 -13.30
C GLN A 168 -8.40 -18.20 -13.67
N ARG A 169 -8.79 -19.13 -12.79
CA ARG A 169 -8.83 -20.56 -13.12
C ARG A 169 -9.91 -20.84 -14.18
N PRO A 170 -9.66 -21.73 -15.17
CA PRO A 170 -10.64 -22.02 -16.23
C PRO A 170 -12.00 -22.47 -15.69
N GLU A 171 -11.99 -23.21 -14.59
CA GLU A 171 -13.14 -23.74 -13.87
C GLU A 171 -14.05 -22.65 -13.28
N GLU A 172 -13.49 -21.47 -12.95
CA GLU A 172 -14.22 -20.32 -12.39
C GLU A 172 -14.61 -19.29 -13.48
N GLN A 173 -13.85 -19.23 -14.59
CA GLN A 173 -14.14 -18.31 -15.69
C GLN A 173 -15.40 -18.69 -16.47
N LEU A 174 -15.55 -19.96 -16.83
CA LEU A 174 -16.66 -20.45 -17.66
C LEU A 174 -18.03 -20.28 -16.96
N PRO A 175 -18.22 -20.70 -15.70
CA PRO A 175 -19.48 -20.45 -14.98
C PRO A 175 -19.74 -18.96 -14.74
N GLY A 176 -18.70 -18.19 -14.41
CA GLY A 176 -18.84 -16.75 -14.12
C GLY A 176 -19.24 -15.91 -15.32
N MET A 177 -18.82 -16.28 -16.53
CA MET A 177 -19.29 -15.64 -17.78
C MET A 177 -20.72 -16.05 -18.12
N TRP A 178 -21.05 -17.33 -17.94
CA TRP A 178 -22.38 -17.86 -18.20
C TRP A 178 -23.46 -17.30 -17.25
N GLU A 179 -23.13 -17.10 -15.97
CA GLU A 179 -24.02 -16.42 -15.02
C GLU A 179 -24.26 -14.95 -15.35
N ARG A 180 -23.23 -14.25 -15.87
CA ARG A 180 -23.39 -12.85 -16.31
C ARG A 180 -24.31 -12.75 -17.51
N ALA A 181 -24.18 -13.67 -18.47
CA ALA A 181 -25.09 -13.75 -19.61
C ALA A 181 -26.54 -14.04 -19.18
N ARG A 182 -26.75 -15.01 -18.27
CA ARG A 182 -28.09 -15.35 -17.74
C ARG A 182 -28.75 -14.21 -16.95
N SER A 183 -27.98 -13.46 -16.19
CA SER A 183 -28.52 -12.32 -15.43
C SER A 183 -28.84 -11.13 -16.34
N ALA A 184 -28.08 -10.90 -17.41
CA ALA A 184 -28.38 -9.86 -18.39
C ALA A 184 -29.65 -10.15 -19.21
N THR A 185 -29.93 -11.42 -19.55
CA THR A 185 -31.15 -11.80 -20.26
C THR A 185 -32.41 -11.68 -19.40
N HIS A 186 -32.31 -11.96 -18.10
CA HIS A 186 -33.43 -11.81 -17.16
C HIS A 186 -33.83 -10.34 -16.89
N PHE A 187 -32.95 -9.38 -17.16
CA PHE A 187 -33.22 -7.94 -17.06
C PHE A 187 -33.89 -7.35 -18.32
N LEU A 188 -33.90 -8.10 -19.42
CA LEU A 188 -34.41 -7.66 -20.73
C LEU A 188 -35.75 -8.32 -21.11
N SER A 189 -36.29 -9.19 -20.24
CA SER A 189 -37.62 -9.82 -20.33
C SER A 189 -38.57 -9.19 -19.34
#